data_AF-A0A017SEN3-F1
#
_entry.id   AF-A0A017SEN3-F1
#
_cell.length_a   1.000
_cell.length_b   1.000
_cell.length_c   1.000
_cell.angle_alpha   90.00
_cell.angle_beta   90.00
_cell.angle_gamma   90.00
#
_symmetry.space_group_name_H-M   'P 1'
#
loop_
_entity.id
_entity.type
_entity.pdbx_description
1 polymer ?
#
loop_
_entity_poly.entity_id
_entity_poly.type
_entity_poly.pdbx_seq_one_letter_code
_entity_poly.pdbx_strand_id
1 'polypeptide(L)'
;MSTEPPTILSTPQTPEEEKNITIAKTYMSIAYSPTDNTGARSVSHLCHPDSHFYSPSTFPGCTTPMDYAESHAHVMASVSDLRIVRYDQAWAKDGHVLLRYTAEGSHCGAPYKGIERAEPPKRARWSAAAIFEIEGGKVRSFVKDWDQKVMQIQLGWAPVKESQDPRWNREMLADPESARKAK
;
A
#
# COMPACT_ATOMS: atom_id res chain seq x y z
N MET A 1 -11.97 -17.85 -2.18
CA MET A 1 -12.44 -16.53 -1.72
C MET A 1 -11.36 -16.01 -0.79
N SER A 2 -10.62 -14.97 -1.18
CA SER A 2 -9.62 -14.38 -0.29
C SER A 2 -10.37 -13.69 0.84
N THR A 3 -10.17 -14.16 2.07
CA THR A 3 -10.72 -13.53 3.27
C THR A 3 -10.20 -12.11 3.38
N GLU A 4 -11.10 -11.14 3.53
CA GLU A 4 -10.74 -9.74 3.73
C GLU A 4 -9.74 -9.59 4.89
N PRO A 5 -8.68 -8.76 4.76
CA PRO A 5 -7.71 -8.58 5.84
C PRO A 5 -8.40 -8.12 7.14
N PRO A 6 -7.98 -8.64 8.31
CA PRO A 6 -8.46 -8.15 9.60
C PRO A 6 -8.39 -6.62 9.67
N THR A 7 -9.45 -6.00 10.21
CA THR A 7 -9.59 -4.55 10.24
C THR A 7 -9.91 -4.08 11.64
N ILE A 8 -9.12 -3.11 12.13
CA ILE A 8 -9.41 -2.40 13.38
C ILE A 8 -10.16 -1.12 13.04
N LEU A 9 -11.47 -1.11 13.31
CA LEU A 9 -12.26 0.13 13.27
C LEU A 9 -11.91 0.96 14.52
N SER A 10 -11.22 2.08 14.33
CA SER A 10 -10.68 2.87 15.46
C SER A 10 -11.68 3.85 16.07
N THR A 11 -12.89 3.96 15.50
CA THR A 11 -14.00 4.79 16.00
C THR A 11 -15.33 4.25 15.43
N PRO A 12 -16.48 4.43 16.11
CA PRO A 12 -17.79 4.06 15.58
C PRO A 12 -18.05 4.69 14.21
N GLN A 13 -18.81 4.00 13.36
CA GLN A 13 -19.13 4.41 12.00
C GLN A 13 -20.66 4.45 11.83
N THR A 14 -21.14 5.40 11.04
CA THR A 14 -22.49 5.38 10.49
C THR A 14 -22.57 4.38 9.32
N PRO A 15 -23.78 3.93 8.92
CA PRO A 15 -23.92 3.04 7.77
C PRO A 15 -23.35 3.59 6.45
N GLU A 16 -23.37 4.92 6.27
CA GLU A 16 -22.78 5.57 5.10
C GLU A 16 -21.24 5.53 5.15
N GLU A 17 -20.66 5.80 6.32
CA GLU A 17 -19.23 5.71 6.54
C GLU A 17 -18.70 4.28 6.37
N GLU A 18 -19.43 3.26 6.84
CA GLU A 18 -19.09 1.85 6.59
C GLU A 18 -19.08 1.53 5.09
N LYS A 19 -20.07 2.02 4.34
CA LYS A 19 -20.12 1.88 2.89
C LYS A 19 -18.92 2.53 2.20
N ASN A 20 -18.52 3.72 2.65
CA ASN A 20 -17.34 4.41 2.13
C ASN A 20 -16.05 3.63 2.42
N ILE A 21 -15.92 3.05 3.62
CA ILE A 21 -14.82 2.14 3.96
C ILE A 21 -14.79 0.92 3.03
N THR A 22 -15.95 0.30 2.75
CA THR A 22 -16.04 -0.85 1.84
C THR A 22 -15.58 -0.49 0.43
N ILE A 23 -15.96 0.68 -0.10
CA ILE A 23 -15.53 1.15 -1.41
C ILE A 23 -14.00 1.34 -1.45
N ALA A 24 -13.44 2.04 -0.45
CA ALA A 24 -12.00 2.24 -0.35
C ALA A 24 -11.23 0.92 -0.26
N LYS A 25 -11.73 -0.03 0.53
CA LYS A 25 -11.14 -1.38 0.65
C LYS A 25 -11.26 -2.19 -0.63
N THR A 26 -12.35 -2.05 -1.38
CA THR A 26 -12.53 -2.72 -2.68
C THR A 26 -11.54 -2.17 -3.72
N TYR A 27 -11.36 -0.85 -3.74
CA TYR A 27 -10.30 -0.25 -4.54
C TYR A 27 -8.93 -0.80 -4.14
N MET A 28 -8.61 -0.84 -2.85
CA MET A 28 -7.35 -1.37 -2.35
C MET A 28 -7.18 -2.86 -2.64
N SER A 29 -8.21 -3.69 -2.55
CA SER A 29 -8.10 -5.12 -2.84
C SER A 29 -7.76 -5.38 -4.30
N ILE A 30 -8.21 -4.52 -5.23
CA ILE A 30 -7.85 -4.62 -6.64
C ILE A 30 -6.47 -4.02 -6.88
N ALA A 31 -6.26 -2.75 -6.52
CA ALA A 31 -5.03 -2.01 -6.83
C ALA A 31 -3.78 -2.58 -6.12
N TYR A 32 -3.97 -3.34 -5.05
CA TYR A 32 -2.93 -3.96 -4.23
C TYR A 32 -2.86 -5.50 -4.42
N SER A 33 -3.52 -6.05 -5.44
CA SER A 33 -3.48 -7.47 -5.78
C SER A 33 -2.55 -7.73 -6.96
N PRO A 34 -1.52 -8.59 -6.81
CA PRO A 34 -0.66 -9.01 -7.92
C PRO A 34 -1.40 -9.73 -9.05
N THR A 35 -2.58 -10.28 -8.79
CA THR A 35 -3.38 -11.00 -9.80
C THR A 35 -4.46 -10.13 -10.44
N ASP A 36 -5.06 -9.22 -9.66
CA ASP A 36 -6.25 -8.49 -10.10
C ASP A 36 -5.91 -7.10 -10.64
N ASN A 37 -4.79 -6.52 -10.23
CA ASN A 37 -4.33 -5.24 -10.76
C ASN A 37 -3.71 -5.44 -12.14
N THR A 38 -4.52 -5.20 -13.17
CA THR A 38 -4.12 -5.16 -14.57
C THR A 38 -3.94 -3.73 -15.08
N GLY A 39 -3.59 -2.81 -14.18
CA GLY A 39 -3.41 -1.39 -14.45
C GLY A 39 -4.71 -0.58 -14.34
N ALA A 40 -4.74 0.58 -14.98
CA ALA A 40 -5.81 1.59 -14.86
C ALA A 40 -7.23 1.03 -15.02
N ARG A 41 -7.42 0.09 -15.98
CA ARG A 41 -8.74 -0.46 -16.30
C ARG A 41 -9.35 -1.24 -15.14
N SER A 42 -8.52 -1.91 -14.33
CA SER A 42 -8.96 -2.74 -13.21
C SER A 42 -9.72 -1.94 -12.14
N VAL A 43 -9.40 -0.66 -11.96
CA VAL A 43 -10.00 0.20 -10.92
C VAL A 43 -10.88 1.34 -11.46
N SER A 44 -10.84 1.61 -12.76
CA SER A 44 -11.56 2.73 -13.39
C SER A 44 -13.05 2.80 -13.03
N HIS A 45 -13.71 1.64 -12.89
CA HIS A 45 -15.13 1.54 -12.53
C HIS A 45 -15.44 1.98 -11.09
N LEU A 46 -14.44 2.13 -10.22
CA LEU A 46 -14.57 2.63 -8.85
C LEU A 46 -14.26 4.13 -8.72
N CYS A 47 -13.73 4.76 -9.76
CA CYS A 47 -13.19 6.12 -9.68
C CYS A 47 -14.11 7.14 -10.35
N HIS A 48 -14.11 8.36 -9.82
CA HIS A 48 -14.75 9.51 -10.45
C HIS A 48 -13.98 9.91 -11.73
N PRO A 49 -14.64 10.36 -12.81
CA PRO A 49 -13.95 10.82 -14.02
C PRO A 49 -12.88 11.90 -13.74
N ASP A 50 -13.19 12.87 -12.88
CA ASP A 50 -12.26 13.92 -12.45
C ASP A 50 -11.54 13.60 -11.13
N SER A 51 -11.25 12.32 -10.88
CA SER A 51 -10.55 11.91 -9.68
C SER A 51 -9.08 12.33 -9.68
N HIS A 52 -8.53 12.59 -8.50
CA HIS A 52 -7.14 13.02 -8.35
C HIS A 52 -6.38 12.16 -7.34
N PHE A 53 -5.08 12.05 -7.54
CA PHE A 53 -4.17 11.28 -6.70
C PHE A 53 -2.99 12.14 -6.25
N TYR A 54 -2.54 11.91 -5.01
CA TYR A 54 -1.42 12.64 -4.43
C TYR A 54 -0.45 11.71 -3.71
N SER A 55 0.76 11.58 -4.27
CA SER A 55 1.93 10.99 -3.61
C SER A 55 3.21 11.30 -4.41
N PRO A 56 3.54 12.59 -4.60
CA PRO A 56 4.53 13.02 -5.60
C PRO A 56 5.94 12.46 -5.35
N SER A 57 6.31 12.19 -4.09
CA SER A 57 7.60 11.61 -3.73
C SER A 57 7.69 10.11 -4.01
N THR A 58 6.56 9.41 -4.00
CA THR A 58 6.51 7.94 -4.04
C THR A 58 6.14 7.44 -5.45
N PHE A 59 5.26 8.17 -6.12
CA PHE A 59 4.71 7.89 -7.44
C PHE A 59 4.79 9.14 -8.32
N PRO A 60 6.01 9.55 -8.74
CA PRO A 60 6.18 10.74 -9.56
C PRO A 60 5.44 10.60 -10.89
N GLY A 61 4.73 11.66 -11.30
CA GLY A 61 3.96 11.68 -12.54
C GLY A 61 2.57 11.03 -12.47
N CYS A 62 2.21 10.39 -11.35
CA CYS A 62 0.86 9.88 -11.14
C CYS A 62 -0.07 11.00 -10.66
N THR A 63 -1.21 11.17 -11.32
CA THR A 63 -2.17 12.26 -11.05
C THR A 63 -3.57 11.76 -10.75
N THR A 64 -3.88 10.51 -11.07
CA THR A 64 -5.19 9.87 -10.82
C THR A 64 -5.02 8.55 -10.06
N PRO A 65 -6.10 8.03 -9.42
CA PRO A 65 -6.09 6.69 -8.84
C PRO A 65 -5.76 5.60 -9.89
N MET A 66 -6.20 5.78 -11.13
CA MET A 66 -5.85 4.89 -12.24
C MET A 66 -4.34 4.87 -12.53
N ASP A 67 -3.68 6.04 -12.51
CA ASP A 67 -2.22 6.13 -12.69
C ASP A 67 -1.49 5.40 -11.55
N TYR A 68 -1.98 5.52 -10.32
CA TYR A 68 -1.47 4.75 -9.19
C TYR A 68 -1.59 3.24 -9.46
N ALA A 69 -2.75 2.76 -9.91
CA ALA A 69 -2.94 1.32 -10.16
C ALA A 69 -1.99 0.82 -11.26
N GLU A 70 -1.85 1.58 -12.35
CA GLU A 70 -0.89 1.32 -13.44
C GLU A 70 0.55 1.25 -12.90
N SER A 71 0.99 2.28 -12.18
CA SER A 71 2.35 2.33 -11.64
C SER A 71 2.59 1.22 -10.60
N HIS A 72 1.59 0.89 -9.79
CA HIS A 72 1.71 -0.11 -8.73
C HIS A 72 1.73 -1.54 -9.28
N ALA A 73 1.14 -1.81 -10.44
CA ALA A 73 1.22 -3.10 -11.13
C ALA A 73 2.68 -3.49 -11.43
N HIS A 74 3.54 -2.52 -11.78
CA HIS A 74 4.97 -2.77 -11.97
C HIS A 74 5.69 -3.19 -10.69
N VAL A 75 5.31 -2.64 -9.54
CA VAL A 75 5.86 -3.06 -8.24
C VAL A 75 5.43 -4.50 -7.93
N MET A 76 4.17 -4.83 -8.17
CA MET A 76 3.63 -6.18 -7.91
C MET A 76 4.15 -7.24 -8.88
N ALA A 77 4.57 -6.86 -10.08
CA ALA A 77 5.28 -7.77 -10.97
C ALA A 77 6.60 -8.28 -10.36
N SER A 78 7.28 -7.45 -9.55
CA SER A 78 8.49 -7.84 -8.80
C SER A 78 8.18 -8.46 -7.43
N VAL A 79 7.12 -8.01 -6.77
CA VAL A 79 6.64 -8.52 -5.47
C VAL A 79 5.35 -9.31 -5.66
N SER A 80 5.43 -10.44 -6.36
CA SER A 80 4.24 -11.17 -6.86
C SER A 80 3.43 -11.90 -5.78
N ASP A 81 3.94 -11.97 -4.55
CA ASP A 81 3.25 -12.49 -3.35
C ASP A 81 2.77 -11.36 -2.42
N LEU A 82 2.80 -10.11 -2.88
CA LEU A 82 2.43 -8.93 -2.09
C LEU A 82 0.98 -9.02 -1.61
N ARG A 83 0.77 -8.72 -0.33
CA ARG A 83 -0.55 -8.72 0.29
C ARG A 83 -0.65 -7.74 1.46
N ILE A 84 -1.87 -7.27 1.72
CA ILE A 84 -2.21 -6.57 2.96
C ILE A 84 -2.40 -7.62 4.06
N VAL A 85 -1.66 -7.48 5.17
CA VAL A 85 -1.75 -8.37 6.33
C VAL A 85 -2.95 -7.98 7.19
N ARG A 86 -3.15 -6.68 7.42
CA ARG A 86 -4.26 -6.13 8.21
C ARG A 86 -4.39 -4.63 7.98
N TYR A 87 -5.58 -4.09 8.22
CA TYR A 87 -5.80 -2.66 8.42
C TYR A 87 -5.62 -2.34 9.91
N ASP A 88 -4.51 -1.70 10.25
CA ASP A 88 -4.13 -1.30 11.60
C ASP A 88 -5.05 -0.20 12.16
N GLN A 89 -5.56 0.68 11.28
CA GLN A 89 -6.60 1.66 11.60
C GLN A 89 -7.48 1.86 10.36
N ALA A 90 -8.78 1.81 10.56
CA ALA A 90 -9.77 2.17 9.55
C ALA A 90 -10.88 3.00 10.18
N TRP A 91 -11.23 4.09 9.52
CA TRP A 91 -12.39 4.91 9.87
C TRP A 91 -12.74 5.81 8.70
N ALA A 92 -13.98 6.28 8.69
CA ALA A 92 -14.42 7.34 7.81
C ALA A 92 -15.10 8.46 8.59
N LYS A 93 -15.14 9.63 7.98
CA LYS A 93 -15.95 10.75 8.40
C LYS A 93 -16.50 11.42 7.16
N ASP A 94 -17.83 11.39 7.03
CA ASP A 94 -18.52 11.83 5.82
C ASP A 94 -17.92 11.08 4.60
N GLY A 95 -17.46 11.78 3.56
CA GLY A 95 -16.79 11.18 2.40
C GLY A 95 -15.32 10.75 2.64
N HIS A 96 -14.68 11.14 3.72
CA HIS A 96 -13.24 10.91 3.91
C HIS A 96 -12.98 9.57 4.61
N VAL A 97 -12.08 8.75 4.06
CA VAL A 97 -11.75 7.42 4.59
C VAL A 97 -10.26 7.31 4.82
N LEU A 98 -9.84 6.92 6.04
CA LEU A 98 -8.46 6.52 6.33
C LEU A 98 -8.37 5.00 6.38
N LEU A 99 -7.40 4.45 5.64
CA LEU A 99 -6.96 3.06 5.75
C LEU A 99 -5.45 3.04 6.04
N ARG A 100 -5.07 2.89 7.30
CA ARG A 100 -3.68 2.60 7.71
C ARG A 100 -3.51 1.08 7.79
N TYR A 101 -2.52 0.54 7.12
CA TYR A 101 -2.36 -0.91 7.00
C TYR A 101 -0.91 -1.37 7.01
N THR A 102 -0.74 -2.64 7.36
CA THR A 102 0.52 -3.37 7.29
C THR A 102 0.46 -4.31 6.10
N ALA A 103 1.48 -4.27 5.26
CA ALA A 103 1.63 -5.13 4.10
C ALA A 103 2.97 -5.87 4.12
N GLU A 104 3.04 -6.94 3.37
CA GLU A 104 4.27 -7.72 3.21
C GLU A 104 4.35 -8.32 1.82
N GLY A 105 5.55 -8.73 1.45
CA GLY A 105 5.84 -9.42 0.21
C GLY A 105 7.34 -9.71 0.06
N SER A 106 7.70 -10.44 -0.98
CA SER A 106 9.03 -10.90 -1.28
C SER A 106 9.39 -10.53 -2.71
N HIS A 107 10.65 -10.19 -2.98
CA HIS A 107 11.12 -9.98 -4.36
C HIS A 107 11.27 -11.35 -5.05
N CYS A 108 10.15 -11.97 -5.40
CA CYS A 108 10.07 -13.32 -5.96
C CYS A 108 9.63 -13.34 -7.45
N GLY A 109 9.20 -12.19 -7.97
CA GLY A 109 8.79 -12.00 -9.36
C GLY A 109 9.90 -11.46 -10.26
N ALA A 110 9.53 -10.56 -11.16
CA ALA A 110 10.41 -9.97 -12.15
C ALA A 110 11.51 -9.05 -11.54
N PRO A 111 12.63 -8.82 -12.25
CA PRO A 111 13.64 -7.85 -11.85
C PRO A 111 13.03 -6.45 -11.65
N TYR A 112 13.49 -5.73 -10.63
CA TYR A 112 13.02 -4.37 -10.33
C TYR A 112 14.10 -3.36 -10.70
N LYS A 113 13.88 -2.58 -11.77
CA LYS A 113 14.83 -1.55 -12.25
C LYS A 113 16.27 -2.10 -12.43
N GLY A 114 16.39 -3.31 -12.98
CA GLY A 114 17.67 -4.00 -13.20
C GLY A 114 18.24 -4.71 -11.98
N ILE A 115 17.53 -4.71 -10.84
CA ILE A 115 17.88 -5.48 -9.66
C ILE A 115 17.25 -6.86 -9.77
N GLU A 116 18.09 -7.88 -9.85
CA GLU A 116 17.68 -9.29 -9.86
C GLU A 116 17.21 -9.75 -8.48
N ARG A 117 16.33 -10.76 -8.45
CA ARG A 117 15.93 -11.38 -7.19
C ARG A 117 17.10 -12.13 -6.55
N ALA A 118 17.18 -12.09 -5.22
CA ALA A 118 18.12 -12.91 -4.48
C ALA A 118 17.62 -14.37 -4.37
N GLU A 119 18.54 -15.29 -4.10
CA GLU A 119 18.24 -16.69 -3.78
C GLU A 119 18.78 -17.01 -2.37
N PRO A 120 17.91 -17.17 -1.34
CA PRO A 120 16.45 -17.09 -1.39
C PRO A 120 15.91 -15.65 -1.56
N PRO A 121 14.66 -15.46 -2.05
CA PRO A 121 14.04 -14.16 -2.19
C PRO A 121 14.02 -13.35 -0.89
N LYS A 122 14.43 -12.09 -0.97
CA LYS A 122 14.33 -11.17 0.17
C LYS A 122 12.88 -10.81 0.43
N ARG A 123 12.49 -10.85 1.69
CA ARG A 123 11.15 -10.50 2.17
C ARG A 123 11.17 -9.15 2.86
N ALA A 124 10.06 -8.42 2.73
CA ALA A 124 9.84 -7.16 3.41
C ALA A 124 8.46 -7.13 4.07
N ARG A 125 8.38 -6.40 5.18
CA ARG A 125 7.14 -5.97 5.80
C ARG A 125 7.19 -4.46 5.99
N TRP A 126 6.11 -3.77 5.66
CA TRP A 126 6.05 -2.32 5.72
C TRP A 126 4.66 -1.83 6.08
N SER A 127 4.62 -0.52 6.32
CA SER A 127 3.45 0.22 6.73
C SER A 127 3.08 1.25 5.69
N ALA A 128 1.79 1.47 5.48
CA ALA A 128 1.28 2.50 4.59
C ALA A 128 -0.08 3.01 5.06
N ALA A 129 -0.44 4.21 4.63
CA ALA A 129 -1.76 4.81 4.78
C ALA A 129 -2.32 5.18 3.39
N ALA A 130 -3.60 4.90 3.19
CA ALA A 130 -4.36 5.36 2.06
C ALA A 130 -5.51 6.22 2.59
N ILE A 131 -5.57 7.47 2.14
CA ILE A 131 -6.61 8.43 2.53
C ILE A 131 -7.45 8.70 1.28
N PHE A 132 -8.73 8.35 1.34
CA PHE A 132 -9.65 8.52 0.22
C PHE A 132 -10.66 9.61 0.53
N GLU A 133 -11.15 10.23 -0.53
CA GLU A 133 -12.43 10.93 -0.55
C GLU A 133 -13.37 10.15 -1.45
N ILE A 134 -14.53 9.80 -0.92
CA ILE A 134 -15.60 9.06 -1.59
C ILE A 134 -16.76 10.03 -1.82
N GLU A 135 -17.16 10.16 -3.08
CA GLU A 135 -18.27 11.01 -3.50
C GLU A 135 -19.15 10.22 -4.47
N GLY A 136 -20.47 10.19 -4.22
CA GLY A 136 -21.41 9.47 -5.09
C GLY A 136 -21.12 7.97 -5.21
N GLY A 137 -20.48 7.37 -4.21
CA GLY A 137 -20.06 5.96 -4.23
C GLY A 137 -18.81 5.67 -5.09
N LYS A 138 -18.03 6.70 -5.42
CA LYS A 138 -16.81 6.61 -6.25
C LYS A 138 -15.64 7.29 -5.55
N VAL A 139 -14.42 6.85 -5.84
CA VAL A 139 -13.18 7.52 -5.40
C VAL A 139 -13.06 8.85 -6.13
N ARG A 140 -13.19 9.97 -5.40
CA ARG A 140 -12.96 11.34 -5.86
C ARG A 140 -11.50 11.74 -5.67
N SER A 141 -10.87 11.33 -4.57
CA SER A 141 -9.46 11.58 -4.32
C SER A 141 -8.78 10.43 -3.59
N PHE A 142 -7.47 10.29 -3.79
CA PHE A 142 -6.65 9.31 -3.10
C PHE A 142 -5.25 9.87 -2.78
N VAL A 143 -4.92 9.97 -1.50
CA VAL A 143 -3.57 10.26 -1.01
C VAL A 143 -2.93 8.98 -0.51
N LYS A 144 -1.66 8.76 -0.89
CA LYS A 144 -0.88 7.59 -0.47
C LYS A 144 0.36 8.01 0.30
N ASP A 145 0.44 7.58 1.55
CA ASP A 145 1.66 7.59 2.33
C ASP A 145 2.17 6.16 2.49
N TRP A 146 3.41 5.94 2.11
CA TRP A 146 4.01 4.62 2.11
C TRP A 146 5.42 4.72 2.68
N ASP A 147 5.71 3.87 3.66
CA ASP A 147 7.08 3.66 4.12
C ASP A 147 7.92 2.89 3.09
N GLN A 148 8.10 3.53 1.93
CA GLN A 148 8.70 2.94 0.74
C GLN A 148 10.17 2.61 0.97
N LYS A 149 10.89 3.47 1.71
CA LYS A 149 12.31 3.28 1.99
C LYS A 149 12.53 2.02 2.82
N VAL A 150 11.71 1.77 3.83
CA VAL A 150 11.77 0.56 4.66
C VAL A 150 11.57 -0.70 3.83
N MET A 151 10.60 -0.70 2.90
CA MET A 151 10.45 -1.82 1.97
C MET A 151 11.69 -1.98 1.07
N GLN A 152 12.14 -0.90 0.42
CA GLN A 152 13.27 -0.95 -0.51
C GLN A 152 14.54 -1.47 0.15
N ILE A 153 14.81 -1.08 1.40
CA ILE A 153 15.96 -1.58 2.17
C ILE A 153 15.84 -3.08 2.41
N GLN A 154 14.69 -3.55 2.89
CA GLN A 154 14.47 -4.97 3.21
C GLN A 154 14.55 -5.87 1.97
N LEU A 155 14.02 -5.40 0.83
CA LEU A 155 14.11 -6.08 -0.47
C LEU A 155 15.49 -5.97 -1.13
N GLY A 156 16.36 -5.09 -0.63
CA GLY A 156 17.68 -4.84 -1.23
C GLY A 156 17.64 -3.97 -2.50
N TRP A 157 16.58 -3.18 -2.67
CA TRP A 157 16.42 -2.24 -3.78
C TRP A 157 17.06 -0.88 -3.54
N ALA A 158 17.32 -0.54 -2.27
CA ALA A 158 18.06 0.66 -1.89
C ALA A 158 19.37 0.26 -1.18
N PRO A 159 20.51 0.86 -1.55
CA PRO A 159 21.76 0.65 -0.83
C PRO A 159 21.67 1.32 0.54
N VAL A 160 21.95 0.55 1.58
CA VAL A 160 22.23 1.07 2.92
C VAL A 160 23.55 0.44 3.33
N LYS A 161 24.48 1.28 3.82
CA LYS A 161 25.59 0.74 4.60
C LYS A 161 24.99 0.18 5.89
N GLU A 162 25.44 -1.00 6.29
CA GLU A 162 25.04 -1.56 7.59
C GLU A 162 25.32 -0.52 8.69
N SER A 163 24.31 -0.30 9.53
CA SER A 163 24.31 0.75 10.52
C SER A 163 23.76 0.21 11.83
N GLN A 164 24.37 0.62 12.94
CA GLN A 164 23.89 0.34 14.29
C GLN A 164 22.74 1.27 14.70
N ASP A 165 22.54 2.39 13.97
CA ASP A 165 21.37 3.25 14.14
C ASP A 165 20.10 2.49 13.72
N PRO A 166 19.10 2.33 14.61
CA PRO A 166 17.90 1.54 14.34
C PRO A 166 17.09 2.05 13.14
N ARG A 167 17.22 3.32 12.76
CA ARG A 167 16.56 3.92 11.58
C ARG A 167 17.11 3.38 10.26
N TRP A 168 18.33 2.84 10.29
CA TRP A 168 19.07 2.35 9.13
C TRP A 168 19.44 0.86 9.26
N ASN A 169 18.96 0.18 10.29
CA ASN A 169 19.24 -1.23 10.56
C ASN A 169 18.17 -2.14 9.94
N ARG A 170 18.57 -3.05 9.03
CA ARG A 170 17.63 -3.89 8.27
C ARG A 170 16.76 -4.80 9.15
N GLU A 171 17.33 -5.41 10.19
CA GLU A 171 16.60 -6.31 11.08
C GLU A 171 15.56 -5.53 11.89
N MET A 172 15.94 -4.37 12.41
CA MET A 172 15.05 -3.48 13.15
C MET A 172 13.90 -2.96 12.27
N LEU A 173 14.19 -2.61 11.02
CA LEU A 173 13.18 -2.19 10.05
C LEU A 173 12.20 -3.31 9.66
N ALA A 174 12.59 -4.58 9.81
CA ALA A 174 11.73 -5.74 9.59
C ALA A 174 10.88 -6.12 10.82
N ASP A 175 11.21 -5.59 12.01
CA ASP A 175 10.47 -5.79 13.27
C ASP A 175 10.04 -4.46 13.90
N PRO A 176 8.89 -3.91 13.49
CA PRO A 176 8.38 -2.64 14.00
C PRO A 176 8.16 -2.62 15.52
N GLU A 177 7.87 -3.74 16.17
CA GLU A 177 7.60 -3.76 17.61
C GLU A 177 8.89 -3.65 18.43
N SER A 178 9.96 -4.33 17.99
CA SER A 178 11.29 -4.14 18.58
C SER A 178 11.82 -2.73 18.30
N ALA A 179 11.60 -2.21 17.09
CA ALA A 179 12.02 -0.86 16.69
C ALA A 179 11.43 0.24 17.59
N ARG A 180 10.18 0.09 18.03
CA ARG A 180 9.51 1.04 18.95
C ARG A 180 10.21 1.19 20.30
N LYS A 181 10.99 0.19 20.72
CA LYS A 181 11.66 0.14 22.02
C LYS A 181 13.16 0.43 21.93
N ALA A 182 13.72 0.43 20.71
CA ALA A 182 15.13 0.72 20.46
C ALA A 182 15.42 2.23 20.61
N LYS A 183 16.64 2.57 21.05
CA LYS A 183 17.13 3.96 21.18
C LYS A 183 18.18 4.27 20.12
#